data_AF-A0A845WAT8-F1
#
_entry.id   AF-A0A845WAT8-F1
#
_cell.length_a   1.000
_cell.length_b   1.000
_cell.length_c   1.000
_cell.angle_alpha   90.00
_cell.angle_beta   90.00
_cell.angle_gamma   90.00
#
_symmetry.space_group_name_H-M   'P 1'
#
loop_
_entity.id
_entity.type
_entity.pdbx_description
1 polymer ?
#
loop_
_entity_poly.entity_id
_entity_poly.type
_entity_poly.pdbx_seq_one_letter_code
_entity_poly.pdbx_strand_id
1 'polypeptide(L)'
;MNNFNIALYKGPSFEKITLKAYSMLSEAERINFETNLNQVGISLCVNGEEKLSHLISFGPLQTLLSQLGHGINRLINNEFALIRSGVLDVSEGHFLLIEPTLDGESALISLISISETPISEYFPNGHHSNELYDYILLHQEALIEQSVKRDYPVKIQFDINHLLKSLKQSKEYGALEVL
;
A
#
# COMPACT_ATOMS: atom_id res chain seq x y z
N MET A 1 -8.41 8.06 15.51
CA MET A 1 -8.82 6.84 14.80
C MET A 1 -7.86 6.64 13.65
N ASN A 2 -7.31 5.43 13.51
CA ASN A 2 -6.38 5.11 12.42
C ASN A 2 -7.18 4.87 11.14
N ASN A 3 -6.66 5.32 10.00
CA ASN A 3 -7.35 5.23 8.72
C ASN A 3 -6.36 4.83 7.60
N PHE A 4 -6.80 3.92 6.73
CA PHE A 4 -6.02 3.44 5.59
C PHE A 4 -6.83 3.68 4.32
N ASN A 5 -6.31 4.46 3.37
CA ASN A 5 -6.98 4.68 2.09
C ASN A 5 -5.98 4.71 0.94
N ILE A 6 -6.41 4.32 -0.25
CA ILE A 6 -5.72 4.73 -1.47
C ILE A 6 -6.07 6.19 -1.76
N ALA A 7 -5.05 6.97 -2.09
CA ALA A 7 -5.19 8.36 -2.50
C ALA A 7 -4.64 8.56 -3.92
N LEU A 8 -5.33 9.37 -4.70
CA LEU A 8 -4.84 9.91 -5.96
C LEU A 8 -4.09 11.21 -5.68
N TYR A 9 -2.97 11.41 -6.36
CA TYR A 9 -2.27 12.70 -6.35
C TYR A 9 -2.90 13.65 -7.37
N LYS A 10 -3.07 14.91 -6.97
CA LYS A 10 -3.55 16.00 -7.80
C LYS A 10 -2.36 16.79 -8.32
N GLY A 11 -2.06 16.65 -9.61
CA GLY A 11 -1.04 17.44 -10.30
C GLY A 11 0.33 17.51 -9.57
N PRO A 12 1.11 18.60 -9.76
CA PRO A 12 2.44 18.76 -9.15
C PRO A 12 2.40 19.20 -7.68
N SER A 13 1.22 19.48 -7.10
CA SER A 13 1.10 20.01 -5.73
C SER A 13 1.21 18.94 -4.64
N PHE A 14 1.27 17.65 -5.02
CA PHE A 14 1.18 16.49 -4.12
C PHE A 14 -0.07 16.48 -3.23
N GLU A 15 -1.08 17.30 -3.55
CA GLU A 15 -2.38 17.28 -2.87
C GLU A 15 -3.04 15.93 -3.12
N LYS A 16 -3.71 15.39 -2.10
CA LYS A 16 -4.24 14.02 -2.11
C LYS A 16 -5.74 14.04 -1.97
N ILE A 17 -6.39 13.19 -2.76
CA ILE A 17 -7.81 12.88 -2.61
C ILE A 17 -7.98 11.38 -2.50
N THR A 18 -8.73 10.90 -1.52
CA THR A 18 -9.01 9.46 -1.41
C THR A 18 -9.86 9.01 -2.60
N LEU A 19 -9.72 7.75 -3.04
CA LEU A 19 -10.56 7.22 -4.13
C LEU A 19 -12.07 7.38 -3.84
N LYS A 20 -12.47 7.21 -2.58
CA LYS A 20 -13.85 7.46 -2.16
C LYS A 20 -14.28 8.91 -2.42
N ALA A 21 -13.50 9.88 -1.94
CA ALA A 21 -13.81 11.29 -2.15
C ALA A 21 -13.81 11.65 -3.64
N TYR A 22 -12.85 11.13 -4.41
CA TYR A 22 -12.79 11.31 -5.85
C TYR A 22 -14.03 10.74 -6.56
N SER A 23 -14.47 9.53 -6.19
CA SER A 23 -15.67 8.90 -6.75
C SER A 23 -16.98 9.65 -6.45
N MET A 24 -16.97 10.55 -5.46
CA MET A 24 -18.12 11.37 -5.10
C MET A 24 -18.13 12.73 -5.81
N LEU A 25 -17.03 13.13 -6.45
CA LEU A 25 -16.98 14.35 -7.25
C LEU A 25 -17.82 14.23 -8.51
N SER A 26 -18.43 15.34 -8.92
CA SER A 26 -19.04 15.47 -10.24
C SER A 26 -17.97 15.39 -11.33
N GLU A 27 -18.37 15.03 -12.56
CA GLU A 27 -17.45 14.91 -13.70
C GLU A 27 -16.66 16.21 -13.96
N ALA A 28 -17.32 17.37 -13.85
CA ALA A 28 -16.68 18.68 -14.00
C ALA A 28 -15.61 18.95 -12.92
N GLU A 29 -15.84 18.53 -11.68
CA GLU A 29 -14.85 18.66 -10.60
C GLU A 29 -13.68 17.70 -10.79
N ARG A 30 -13.93 16.49 -11.31
CA ARG A 30 -12.87 15.51 -11.62
C ARG A 30 -11.95 16.01 -12.72
N ILE A 31 -12.48 16.61 -13.78
CA ILE A 31 -11.67 17.19 -14.87
C ILE A 31 -10.72 18.28 -14.34
N ASN A 32 -11.15 19.04 -13.34
CA ASN A 32 -10.33 20.09 -12.71
C ASN A 32 -9.25 19.52 -11.76
N PHE A 33 -9.43 18.31 -11.27
CA PHE A 33 -8.33 17.55 -10.69
C PHE A 33 -7.56 16.94 -11.87
N GLU A 34 -6.42 17.50 -12.26
CA GLU A 34 -5.45 16.83 -13.14
C GLU A 34 -4.94 15.54 -12.45
N THR A 35 -5.79 14.51 -12.40
CA THR A 35 -5.52 13.25 -11.73
C THR A 35 -4.65 12.41 -12.62
N ASN A 36 -3.51 11.98 -12.09
CA ASN A 36 -2.65 11.04 -12.77
C ASN A 36 -2.89 9.65 -12.19
N LEU A 37 -3.71 8.84 -12.86
CA LEU A 37 -3.95 7.45 -12.47
C LEU A 37 -2.68 6.58 -12.55
N ASN A 38 -1.60 7.08 -13.17
CA ASN A 38 -0.29 6.42 -13.19
C ASN A 38 0.54 6.69 -11.92
N GLN A 39 0.08 7.57 -11.04
CA GLN A 39 0.74 7.92 -9.79
C GLN A 39 -0.29 7.90 -8.66
N VAL A 40 -0.37 6.78 -7.95
CA VAL A 40 -1.22 6.65 -6.77
C VAL A 40 -0.41 6.51 -5.50
N GLY A 41 -0.96 7.00 -4.40
CA GLY A 41 -0.37 6.92 -3.07
C GLY A 41 -1.25 6.09 -2.14
N ILE A 42 -0.67 5.71 -1.01
CA ILE A 42 -1.43 5.22 0.14
C ILE A 42 -1.39 6.33 1.21
N SER A 43 -2.57 6.67 1.70
CA SER A 43 -2.76 7.54 2.85
C SER A 43 -2.94 6.66 4.08
N LEU A 44 -1.99 6.76 5.01
CA LEU A 44 -1.95 6.03 6.26
C LEU A 44 -1.97 7.04 7.40
N CYS A 45 -3.16 7.32 7.91
CA CYS A 45 -3.33 8.25 9.01
C CYS A 45 -3.39 7.51 10.35
N VAL A 46 -2.57 7.94 11.30
CA VAL A 46 -2.55 7.44 12.68
C VAL A 46 -2.84 8.62 13.59
N ASN A 47 -3.93 8.54 14.36
CA ASN A 47 -4.37 9.65 15.21
C ASN A 47 -4.49 11.02 14.49
N GLY A 48 -4.85 10.99 13.20
CA GLY A 48 -4.98 12.19 12.36
C GLY A 48 -3.69 12.64 11.68
N GLU A 49 -2.56 12.01 11.96
CA GLU A 49 -1.27 12.30 11.32
C GLU A 49 -0.98 11.33 10.19
N GLU A 50 -0.62 11.86 9.03
CA GLU A 50 -0.26 11.08 7.85
C GLU A 50 1.17 10.53 7.96
N LYS A 51 1.33 9.22 7.79
CA LYS A 51 2.59 8.51 8.04
C LYS A 51 3.32 8.05 6.79
N LEU A 52 2.62 7.85 5.66
CA LEU A 52 3.24 7.27 4.45
C LEU A 52 3.28 8.21 3.24
N SER A 53 2.39 9.19 3.21
CA SER A 53 2.00 9.84 1.97
C SER A 53 3.11 10.59 1.22
N HIS A 54 4.20 10.97 1.88
CA HIS A 54 5.34 11.65 1.25
C HIS A 54 6.50 10.70 0.92
N LEU A 55 6.41 9.42 1.31
CA LEU A 55 7.55 8.51 1.26
C LEU A 55 7.62 7.73 -0.06
N ILE A 56 6.49 7.27 -0.59
CA ILE A 56 6.49 6.34 -1.74
C ILE A 56 5.27 6.51 -2.65
N SER A 57 5.51 6.30 -3.94
CA SER A 57 4.47 6.13 -4.97
C SER A 57 4.21 4.65 -5.20
N PHE A 58 2.95 4.26 -5.35
CA PHE A 58 2.54 2.90 -5.67
C PHE A 58 2.30 2.70 -7.18
N GLY A 59 2.70 3.69 -7.99
CA GLY A 59 2.65 3.64 -9.44
C GLY A 59 1.23 3.67 -9.99
N PRO A 60 0.94 2.94 -11.08
CA PRO A 60 -0.38 2.96 -11.69
C PRO A 60 -1.45 2.30 -10.83
N LEU A 61 -2.64 2.92 -10.80
CA LEU A 61 -3.80 2.46 -10.04
C LEU A 61 -4.12 0.98 -10.35
N GLN A 62 -4.13 0.60 -11.63
CA GLN A 62 -4.42 -0.77 -12.03
C GLN A 62 -3.44 -1.80 -11.42
N THR A 63 -2.16 -1.45 -11.35
CA THR A 63 -1.12 -2.30 -10.73
C THR A 63 -1.37 -2.42 -9.23
N LEU A 64 -1.65 -1.31 -8.55
CA LEU A 64 -1.99 -1.32 -7.13
C LEU A 64 -3.25 -2.16 -6.86
N LEU A 65 -4.32 -2.01 -7.63
CA LEU A 65 -5.58 -2.75 -7.43
C LEU A 65 -5.40 -4.26 -7.51
N SER A 66 -4.52 -4.73 -8.40
CA SER A 66 -4.19 -6.15 -8.51
C SER A 66 -3.44 -6.66 -7.26
N GLN A 67 -2.47 -5.89 -6.77
CA GLN A 67 -1.76 -6.19 -5.52
C GLN A 67 -2.70 -6.18 -4.31
N LEU A 68 -3.64 -5.24 -4.24
CA LEU A 68 -4.64 -5.19 -3.17
C LEU A 68 -5.56 -6.41 -3.16
N GLY A 69 -5.98 -6.88 -4.34
CA GLY A 69 -6.76 -8.11 -4.44
C GLY A 69 -6.03 -9.30 -3.83
N HIS A 70 -4.73 -9.44 -4.15
CA HIS A 70 -3.89 -10.48 -3.57
C HIS A 70 -3.70 -10.31 -2.07
N GLY A 71 -3.35 -9.10 -1.61
CA GLY A 71 -3.15 -8.80 -0.19
C GLY A 71 -4.40 -9.01 0.67
N ILE A 72 -5.58 -8.61 0.19
CA ILE A 72 -6.86 -8.85 0.89
C ILE A 72 -7.09 -10.35 1.10
N ASN A 73 -6.84 -11.18 0.08
CA ASN A 73 -7.04 -12.62 0.18
C ASN A 73 -6.10 -13.24 1.23
N ARG A 74 -4.84 -12.80 1.29
CA ARG A 74 -3.88 -13.26 2.29
C ARG A 74 -4.30 -12.88 3.71
N LEU A 75 -4.69 -11.61 3.93
CA LEU A 75 -5.14 -11.14 5.24
C LEU A 75 -6.40 -11.88 5.74
N ILE A 76 -7.33 -12.23 4.84
CA ILE A 76 -8.51 -13.06 5.18
C ILE A 76 -8.09 -14.45 5.68
N ASN A 77 -7.00 -15.01 5.16
CA ASN A 77 -6.44 -16.29 5.58
C ASN A 77 -5.47 -16.17 6.77
N ASN A 78 -5.43 -15.01 7.44
CA ASN A 78 -4.51 -14.72 8.54
C ASN A 78 -3.01 -14.82 8.14
N GLU A 79 -2.72 -14.55 6.87
CA GLU A 79 -1.36 -14.47 6.34
C GLU A 79 -0.94 -13.00 6.18
N PHE A 80 0.36 -12.71 6.32
CA PHE A 80 0.85 -11.37 6.04
C PHE A 80 0.69 -11.02 4.56
N ALA A 81 0.40 -9.75 4.28
CA ALA A 81 0.26 -9.22 2.93
C ALA A 81 1.36 -8.22 2.60
N LEU A 82 1.63 -8.07 1.30
CA LEU A 82 2.63 -7.15 0.76
C LEU A 82 1.98 -6.24 -0.27
N ILE A 83 2.37 -4.97 -0.29
CA ILE A 83 2.06 -4.02 -1.36
C ILE A 83 3.36 -3.34 -1.77
N ARG A 84 3.80 -3.55 -3.00
CA ARG A 84 5.04 -2.98 -3.53
C ARG A 84 4.80 -1.58 -4.09
N SER A 85 5.78 -0.70 -3.86
CA SER A 85 5.95 0.58 -4.55
C SER A 85 5.95 0.38 -6.07
N GLY A 86 5.41 1.35 -6.80
CA GLY A 86 5.39 1.32 -8.26
C GLY A 86 6.58 2.04 -8.91
N VAL A 87 7.51 2.54 -8.11
CA VAL A 87 8.78 3.11 -8.59
C VAL A 87 9.74 1.96 -8.88
N LEU A 88 10.08 1.76 -10.16
CA LEU A 88 10.85 0.60 -10.63
C LEU A 88 12.28 0.94 -11.04
N ASP A 89 12.59 2.22 -11.21
CA ASP A 89 13.86 2.77 -11.64
C ASP A 89 14.83 3.05 -10.46
N VAL A 90 14.59 2.40 -9.33
CA VAL A 90 15.39 2.50 -8.11
C VAL A 90 16.09 1.17 -7.82
N SER A 91 17.24 1.23 -7.15
CA SER A 91 18.05 0.05 -6.80
C SER A 91 17.41 -0.84 -5.71
N GLU A 92 16.30 -0.40 -5.11
CA GLU A 92 15.65 -1.08 -4.00
C GLU A 92 14.13 -1.16 -4.21
N GLY A 93 13.54 -2.29 -3.83
CA GLY A 93 12.10 -2.47 -3.80
C GLY A 93 11.56 -2.06 -2.44
N HIS A 94 10.62 -1.11 -2.41
CA HIS A 94 9.91 -0.74 -1.18
C HIS A 94 8.56 -1.46 -1.09
N PHE A 95 8.23 -1.99 0.09
CA PHE A 95 7.02 -2.76 0.32
C PHE A 95 6.32 -2.33 1.62
N LEU A 96 5.01 -2.16 1.56
CA LEU A 96 4.19 -2.21 2.77
C LEU A 96 3.98 -3.66 3.15
N LEU A 97 4.45 -4.01 4.33
CA LEU A 97 4.24 -5.27 5.01
C LEU A 97 3.07 -5.10 5.99
N ILE A 98 2.04 -5.92 5.85
CA ILE A 98 0.85 -5.92 6.71
C ILE A 98 0.75 -7.29 7.37
N GLU A 99 0.90 -7.33 8.69
CA GLU A 99 1.01 -8.57 9.46
C GLU A 99 -0.16 -8.68 10.44
N PRO A 100 -1.08 -9.64 10.25
CA PRO A 100 -2.07 -9.95 11.29
C PRO A 100 -1.39 -10.32 12.61
N THR A 101 -1.93 -9.85 13.73
CA THR A 101 -1.48 -10.26 15.06
C THR A 101 -1.94 -11.68 15.38
N LEU A 102 -1.28 -12.35 16.34
CA LEU A 102 -1.57 -13.74 16.71
C LEU A 102 -3.02 -13.94 17.20
N ASP A 103 -3.62 -12.91 17.79
CA ASP A 103 -5.03 -12.90 18.22
C ASP A 103 -6.01 -12.72 17.05
N GLY A 104 -5.52 -12.35 15.86
CA GLY A 104 -6.34 -12.08 14.68
C GLY A 104 -7.24 -10.85 14.81
N GLU A 105 -7.04 -9.99 15.81
CA GLU A 105 -7.89 -8.79 16.02
C GLU A 105 -7.29 -7.54 15.36
N SER A 106 -5.97 -7.54 15.16
CA SER A 106 -5.26 -6.39 14.61
C SER A 106 -4.25 -6.77 13.54
N ALA A 107 -3.71 -5.77 12.86
CA ALA A 107 -2.56 -5.92 11.99
C ALA A 107 -1.52 -4.84 12.27
N LEU A 108 -0.25 -5.21 12.15
CA LEU A 108 0.88 -4.31 12.16
C LEU A 108 1.25 -3.95 10.72
N ILE A 109 1.43 -2.66 10.47
CA ILE A 109 1.86 -2.14 9.17
C ILE A 109 3.27 -1.59 9.31
N SER A 110 4.17 -2.07 8.46
CA SER A 110 5.56 -1.61 8.38
C SER A 110 5.91 -1.31 6.92
N LEU A 111 6.76 -0.31 6.70
CA LEU A 111 7.42 -0.12 5.42
C LEU A 111 8.78 -0.81 5.46
N ILE A 112 9.05 -1.72 4.51
CA ILE A 112 10.33 -2.43 4.36
C ILE A 112 10.97 -2.15 3.00
N SER A 113 12.29 -2.32 2.91
CA SER A 113 13.06 -2.15 1.66
C SER A 113 13.94 -3.35 1.41
N ILE A 114 14.00 -3.82 0.16
CA ILE A 114 14.83 -4.94 -0.28
C ILE A 114 15.79 -4.43 -1.35
N SER A 115 17.09 -4.67 -1.19
CA SER A 115 18.11 -4.24 -2.15
C SER A 115 18.61 -5.39 -3.03
N GLU A 116 18.30 -6.63 -2.64
CA GLU A 116 18.79 -7.84 -3.24
C GLU A 116 18.06 -8.15 -4.56
N THR A 117 18.78 -8.07 -5.67
CA THR A 117 18.30 -8.53 -6.99
C THR A 117 18.34 -10.07 -7.05
N PRO A 118 17.33 -10.73 -7.63
CA PRO A 118 16.15 -10.16 -8.30
C PRO A 118 14.95 -9.89 -7.37
N ILE A 119 15.04 -10.20 -6.06
CA ILE A 119 13.90 -10.12 -5.13
C ILE A 119 13.29 -8.73 -5.06
N SER A 120 14.11 -7.67 -5.11
CA SER A 120 13.65 -6.27 -5.09
C SER A 120 12.71 -5.90 -6.26
N GLU A 121 12.76 -6.66 -7.35
CA GLU A 121 11.96 -6.47 -8.56
C GLU A 121 10.63 -7.25 -8.54
N TYR A 122 10.49 -8.23 -7.64
CA TYR A 122 9.34 -9.12 -7.61
C TYR A 122 8.08 -8.43 -7.11
N PHE A 123 6.96 -8.69 -7.77
CA PHE A 123 5.65 -8.21 -7.35
C PHE A 123 4.91 -9.26 -6.48
N PRO A 124 4.18 -8.84 -5.43
CA PRO A 124 3.42 -9.74 -4.55
C PRO A 124 2.40 -10.62 -5.26
N ASN A 125 1.88 -10.17 -6.40
CA ASN A 125 0.89 -10.88 -7.22
C ASN A 125 1.48 -11.40 -8.55
N GLY A 126 2.80 -11.43 -8.68
CA GLY A 126 3.50 -11.86 -9.90
C GLY A 126 3.89 -13.34 -9.89
N HIS A 127 4.60 -13.77 -10.95
CA HIS A 127 5.08 -15.15 -11.10
C HIS A 127 6.00 -15.61 -9.96
N HIS A 128 6.79 -14.68 -9.41
CA HIS A 128 7.75 -14.93 -8.35
C HIS A 128 7.21 -14.58 -6.95
N SER A 129 5.88 -14.55 -6.79
CA SER A 129 5.21 -14.19 -5.54
C SER A 129 5.68 -15.07 -4.37
N ASN A 130 5.68 -16.40 -4.53
CA ASN A 130 6.06 -17.32 -3.46
C ASN A 130 7.50 -17.09 -2.99
N GLU A 131 8.45 -16.90 -3.92
CA GLU A 131 9.85 -16.65 -3.56
C GLU A 131 10.03 -15.33 -2.81
N LEU A 132 9.26 -14.29 -3.18
CA LEU A 132 9.23 -13.03 -2.43
C LEU A 132 8.70 -13.25 -1.01
N TYR A 133 7.57 -13.95 -0.85
CA TYR A 133 6.98 -14.22 0.45
C TYR A 133 7.92 -15.05 1.35
N ASP A 134 8.55 -16.10 0.81
CA ASP A 134 9.52 -16.92 1.53
C ASP A 134 10.75 -16.10 1.94
N TYR A 135 11.25 -15.23 1.06
CA TYR A 135 12.36 -14.34 1.37
C TYR A 135 12.02 -13.40 2.53
N ILE A 136 10.86 -12.75 2.50
CA ILE A 136 10.40 -11.86 3.57
C ILE A 136 10.28 -12.63 4.88
N LEU A 137 9.71 -13.83 4.88
CA LEU A 137 9.56 -14.64 6.09
C LEU A 137 10.90 -14.94 6.75
N LEU A 138 11.93 -15.23 5.96
CA LEU A 138 13.28 -15.55 6.45
C LEU A 138 14.06 -14.32 6.94
N HIS A 139 13.81 -13.12 6.37
CA HIS A 139 14.61 -11.93 6.62
C HIS A 139 13.86 -10.80 7.34
N GLN A 140 12.63 -11.08 7.79
CA GLN A 140 11.68 -10.07 8.27
C GLN A 140 12.27 -9.13 9.33
N GLU A 141 12.90 -9.70 10.37
CA GLU A 141 13.45 -8.91 11.48
C GLU A 141 14.52 -7.93 11.00
N ALA A 142 15.43 -8.39 10.14
CA ALA A 142 16.49 -7.57 9.57
C ALA A 142 15.93 -6.44 8.69
N LEU A 143 14.92 -6.74 7.87
CA LEU A 143 14.27 -5.75 6.99
C LEU A 143 13.54 -4.67 7.80
N ILE A 144 12.87 -5.05 8.90
CA ILE A 144 12.23 -4.10 9.81
C ILE A 144 13.30 -3.23 10.50
N GLU A 145 14.38 -3.82 11.01
CA GLU A 145 15.46 -3.08 11.68
C GLU A 145 16.11 -2.05 10.75
N GLN A 146 16.36 -2.42 9.49
CA GLN A 146 16.86 -1.50 8.48
C GLN A 146 15.89 -0.33 8.22
N SER A 147 14.59 -0.60 8.27
CA SER A 147 13.56 0.42 8.03
C SER A 147 13.47 1.42 9.19
N VAL A 148 13.64 0.96 10.43
CA VAL A 148 13.78 1.85 11.60
C VAL A 148 14.96 2.79 11.43
N LYS A 149 16.11 2.30 10.95
CA LYS A 149 17.31 3.13 10.72
C LYS A 149 17.11 4.20 9.64
N ARG A 150 16.07 4.09 8.83
CA ARG A 150 15.71 5.02 7.74
C ARG A 150 14.53 5.93 8.11
N ASP A 151 14.14 5.94 9.39
CA ASP A 151 12.99 6.70 9.90
C ASP A 151 11.66 6.36 9.19
N TYR A 152 11.55 5.15 8.63
CA TYR A 152 10.29 4.68 8.09
C TYR A 152 9.33 4.29 9.20
N PRO A 153 8.01 4.52 9.00
CA PRO A 153 7.02 4.04 9.95
C PRO A 153 7.05 2.51 10.03
N VAL A 154 7.21 2.00 11.24
CA VAL A 154 7.20 0.56 11.54
C VAL A 154 6.13 0.23 12.56
N LYS A 155 5.50 -0.94 12.40
CA LYS A 155 4.57 -1.54 13.36
C LYS A 155 3.41 -0.63 13.79
N ILE A 156 2.80 0.07 12.82
CA ILE A 156 1.57 0.80 13.08
C ILE A 156 0.41 -0.19 13.20
N GLN A 157 -0.26 -0.20 14.35
CA GLN A 157 -1.34 -1.13 14.62
C GLN A 157 -2.70 -0.62 14.10
N PHE A 158 -3.46 -1.51 13.48
CA PHE A 158 -4.82 -1.30 12.99
C PHE A 158 -5.74 -2.42 13.43
N ASP A 159 -7.01 -2.12 13.71
CA ASP A 159 -8.05 -3.16 13.74
C ASP A 159 -8.14 -3.83 12.35
N ILE A 160 -8.03 -5.16 12.31
CA ILE A 160 -7.92 -5.89 11.04
C ILE A 160 -9.20 -5.78 10.22
N ASN A 161 -10.37 -5.77 10.88
CA ASN A 161 -11.66 -5.69 10.21
C ASN A 161 -11.86 -4.33 9.54
N HIS A 162 -11.45 -3.26 10.21
CA HIS A 162 -11.44 -1.91 9.68
C HIS A 162 -10.46 -1.77 8.51
N LEU A 163 -9.26 -2.36 8.63
CA LEU A 163 -8.28 -2.38 7.55
C LEU A 163 -8.80 -3.11 6.31
N LEU A 164 -9.30 -4.35 6.48
CA LEU A 164 -9.89 -5.14 5.41
C LEU A 164 -11.06 -4.43 4.72
N LYS A 165 -11.94 -3.79 5.50
CA LYS A 165 -13.04 -2.99 4.96
C LYS A 165 -12.52 -1.84 4.10
N SER A 166 -11.50 -1.12 4.58
CA SER A 166 -10.94 0.04 3.89
C SER A 166 -10.20 -0.37 2.60
N LEU A 167 -9.48 -1.49 2.63
CA LEU A 167 -8.84 -2.09 1.45
C LEU A 167 -9.88 -2.51 0.39
N LYS A 168 -10.94 -3.21 0.80
CA LYS A 168 -12.03 -3.63 -0.09
C LYS A 168 -12.72 -2.44 -0.75
N GLN A 169 -13.10 -1.44 0.05
CA GLN A 169 -13.71 -0.22 -0.46
C GLN A 169 -12.79 0.53 -1.43
N SER A 170 -11.51 0.68 -1.09
CA SER A 170 -10.55 1.35 -1.97
C SER A 170 -10.39 0.59 -3.30
N LYS A 171 -10.41 -0.74 -3.26
CA LYS A 171 -10.37 -1.58 -4.47
C LYS A 171 -11.63 -1.41 -5.33
N GLU A 172 -12.81 -1.40 -4.70
CA GLU A 172 -14.09 -1.20 -5.38
C GLU A 172 -14.15 0.18 -6.07
N TYR A 173 -13.82 1.25 -5.35
CA TYR A 173 -13.80 2.60 -5.92
C TYR A 173 -12.76 2.72 -7.04
N GLY A 174 -11.56 2.19 -6.86
CA GLY A 174 -10.53 2.25 -7.90
C GLY A 174 -10.89 1.46 -9.15
N ALA A 175 -11.61 0.34 -9.02
CA ALA A 175 -12.07 -0.42 -10.17
C ALA A 175 -13.06 0.37 -11.04
N LEU A 176 -13.88 1.25 -10.46
CA LEU A 176 -14.79 2.12 -11.21
C LEU A 176 -14.06 3.15 -12.08
N GLU A 177 -12.82 3.48 -11.75
CA GLU A 177 -12.02 4.51 -12.45
C GLU A 177 -11.09 3.92 -13.54
N VAL A 178 -11.07 2.58 -13.71
CA VAL A 178 -10.21 1.87 -14.68
C VAL A 178 -11.04 1.18 -15.78
N LEU A 179 -12.37 1.30 -15.74
CA LEU A 179 -13.32 0.80 -16.76
C LEU A 179 -13.49 1.80 -17.91
#